data_AF-A3Z2U2-F1
#
_entry.id   AF-A3Z2U2-F1
#
_cell.length_a   1.000
_cell.length_b   1.000
_cell.length_c   1.000
_cell.angle_alpha   90.00
_cell.angle_beta   90.00
_cell.angle_gamma   90.00
#
_symmetry.space_group_name_H-M   'P 1'
#
loop_
_entity.id
_entity.type
_entity.pdbx_description
1 polymer ?
#
loop_
_entity_poly.entity_id
_entity_poly.type
_entity_poly.pdbx_seq_one_letter_code
_entity_poly.pdbx_strand_id
1 'polypeptide(L)'
;MGAGFVPEVLDFDLIDLVVTVSDDDAMEMGRRLAREEGLLCGISSGAAIAAALQLAQQPAMANKRMVVILASYGERYLSTPMFSRGSVLPARRDGQV
;
A
#
# COMPACT_ATOMS: atom_id res chain seq x y z
N MET A 1 3.53 -7.16 -6.73
CA MET A 1 2.52 -7.32 -7.80
C MET A 1 3.22 -7.19 -9.14
N GLY A 2 2.61 -7.62 -10.24
CA GLY A 2 3.29 -7.74 -11.53
C GLY A 2 3.95 -9.11 -11.67
N ALA A 3 3.34 -9.99 -12.46
CA ALA A 3 3.78 -11.36 -12.65
C ALA A 3 4.94 -11.51 -13.66
N GLY A 4 5.38 -10.41 -14.27
CA GLY A 4 6.36 -10.42 -15.36
C GLY A 4 5.77 -10.77 -16.73
N PHE A 5 4.45 -11.01 -16.81
CA PHE A 5 3.68 -11.23 -18.03
C PHE A 5 2.23 -10.76 -17.82
N VAL A 6 1.44 -10.74 -18.89
CA VAL A 6 0.00 -10.43 -18.85
C VAL A 6 -0.79 -11.74 -18.69
N PRO A 7 -1.50 -11.96 -17.57
CA PRO A 7 -2.32 -13.15 -17.40
C PRO A 7 -3.52 -13.16 -18.34
N GLU A 8 -3.90 -14.31 -18.89
CA GLU A 8 -5.08 -14.44 -19.78
C GLU A 8 -6.40 -14.08 -19.09
N VAL A 9 -6.46 -14.21 -17.76
CA VAL A 9 -7.64 -13.86 -16.95
C VAL A 9 -7.78 -12.36 -16.67
N LEU A 10 -6.81 -11.53 -17.08
CA LEU A 10 -6.85 -10.09 -16.89
C LEU A 10 -7.63 -9.43 -18.03
N ASP A 11 -8.73 -8.77 -17.68
CA ASP A 11 -9.53 -7.98 -18.61
C ASP A 11 -9.12 -6.49 -18.53
N PHE A 12 -8.54 -5.97 -19.61
CA PHE A 12 -8.09 -4.57 -19.68
C PHE A 12 -9.23 -3.58 -19.91
N ASP A 13 -10.37 -4.02 -20.43
CA ASP A 13 -11.51 -3.14 -20.70
C ASP A 13 -12.17 -2.64 -19.39
N LEU A 14 -11.88 -3.31 -18.28
CA LEU A 14 -12.31 -2.93 -16.93
C LEU A 14 -11.34 -1.97 -16.21
N ILE A 15 -10.23 -1.60 -16.83
CA ILE A 15 -9.15 -0.83 -16.18
C ILE A 15 -9.05 0.56 -16.81
N ASP A 16 -9.43 1.60 -16.05
CA ASP A 16 -9.30 2.99 -16.49
C ASP A 16 -7.86 3.52 -16.44
N LEU A 17 -7.07 3.03 -15.48
CA LEU A 17 -5.74 3.56 -15.20
C LEU A 17 -4.84 2.51 -14.52
N VAL A 18 -3.56 2.54 -14.89
CA VAL A 18 -2.48 1.81 -14.20
C VAL A 18 -1.53 2.82 -13.55
N VAL A 19 -1.27 2.66 -12.25
CA VAL A 19 -0.32 3.48 -11.50
C VAL A 19 0.88 2.63 -11.09
N THR A 20 2.08 3.06 -11.44
CA THR A 20 3.33 2.40 -11.04
C THR A 20 3.78 2.90 -9.67
N VAL A 21 4.13 1.98 -8.78
CA VAL A 21 4.63 2.30 -7.43
C VAL A 21 5.95 1.56 -7.22
N SER A 22 6.94 2.23 -6.63
CA SER A 22 8.23 1.63 -6.31
C SER A 22 8.12 0.68 -5.12
N ASP A 23 9.02 -0.30 -5.04
CA ASP A 23 9.06 -1.22 -3.88
C ASP A 23 9.31 -0.46 -2.56
N ASP A 24 10.14 0.58 -2.59
CA ASP A 24 10.44 1.42 -1.42
C ASP A 24 9.20 2.18 -0.94
N ASP A 25 8.45 2.81 -1.85
CA ASP A 25 7.20 3.52 -1.51
C ASP A 25 6.14 2.55 -0.99
N ALA A 26 6.04 1.35 -1.59
CA ALA A 26 5.11 0.33 -1.17
C ALA A 26 5.41 -0.18 0.25
N MET A 27 6.68 -0.50 0.54
CA MET A 27 7.10 -0.94 1.86
C MET A 27 6.94 0.17 2.90
N GLU A 28 7.32 1.41 2.58
CA GLU A 28 7.16 2.53 3.50
C GLU A 28 5.69 2.80 3.82
N MET A 29 4.82 2.83 2.81
CA MET A 29 3.39 3.01 3.04
C MET A 29 2.81 1.87 3.89
N GLY A 30 3.21 0.62 3.65
CA GLY A 30 2.75 -0.51 4.46
C GLY A 30 3.20 -0.42 5.94
N ARG A 31 4.41 0.08 6.21
CA ARG A 31 4.86 0.36 7.60
C ARG A 31 4.05 1.49 8.23
N ARG A 32 3.76 2.55 7.47
CA ARG A 32 2.93 3.67 7.91
C ARG A 32 1.52 3.21 8.24
N LEU A 33 0.89 2.37 7.42
CA LEU A 33 -0.43 1.80 7.71
C LEU A 33 -0.48 1.05 9.05
N ALA A 34 0.54 0.23 9.34
CA ALA A 34 0.62 -0.47 10.62
C ALA A 34 0.74 0.49 11.81
N ARG A 35 1.47 1.60 11.64
CA ARG A 35 1.76 2.58 12.70
C ARG A 35 0.66 3.63 12.88
N GLU A 36 0.09 4.10 11.79
CA GLU A 36 -0.81 5.25 11.74
C GLU A 36 -2.28 4.82 11.87
N GLU A 37 -2.61 3.66 11.30
CA GLU A 37 -3.99 3.16 11.17
C GLU A 37 -4.21 1.80 11.87
N GLY A 38 -3.16 1.20 12.46
CA GLY A 38 -3.24 -0.13 13.07
C GLY A 38 -3.45 -1.28 12.06
N LEU A 39 -3.24 -1.02 10.77
CA LEU A 39 -3.47 -1.97 9.68
C LEU A 39 -2.18 -2.68 9.28
N LEU A 40 -1.88 -3.80 9.92
CA LEU A 40 -0.73 -4.63 9.57
C LEU A 40 -0.99 -5.40 8.26
N CYS A 41 -0.33 -4.99 7.17
CA CYS A 41 -0.57 -5.51 5.83
C CYS A 41 0.71 -5.88 5.06
N GLY A 42 0.55 -6.54 3.92
CA GLY A 42 1.65 -6.89 3.03
C GLY A 42 2.12 -5.77 2.10
N ILE A 43 3.24 -5.99 1.41
CA ILE A 43 3.88 -5.01 0.51
C ILE A 43 2.92 -4.54 -0.61
N SER A 44 2.13 -5.45 -1.19
CA SER A 44 1.16 -5.10 -2.24
C SER A 44 0.04 -4.19 -1.75
N SER A 45 -0.40 -4.36 -0.50
CA SER A 45 -1.39 -3.49 0.14
C SER A 45 -0.83 -2.08 0.34
N GLY A 46 0.43 -1.97 0.75
CA GLY A 46 1.15 -0.69 0.82
C GLY A 46 1.22 0.00 -0.55
N ALA A 47 1.54 -0.74 -1.61
CA ALA A 47 1.54 -0.21 -2.98
C ALA A 47 0.16 0.31 -3.41
N ALA A 48 -0.91 -0.45 -3.14
CA ALA A 48 -2.27 -0.05 -3.49
C ALA A 48 -2.71 1.24 -2.80
N ILE A 49 -2.38 1.41 -1.51
CA ILE A 49 -2.67 2.64 -0.76
C ILE A 49 -1.80 3.80 -1.23
N ALA A 50 -0.51 3.57 -1.52
CA ALA A 50 0.37 4.61 -2.05
C ALA A 50 -0.16 5.17 -3.38
N ALA A 51 -0.56 4.30 -4.32
CA ALA A 51 -1.21 4.71 -5.55
C ALA A 51 -2.54 5.45 -5.30
N ALA A 52 -3.38 4.94 -4.41
CA ALA A 52 -4.66 5.58 -4.09
C ALA A 52 -4.46 7.00 -3.51
N LEU A 53 -3.49 7.20 -2.62
CA LEU A 53 -3.18 8.50 -2.04
C LEU A 53 -2.62 9.48 -3.07
N GLN A 54 -1.80 9.01 -4.03
CA GLN A 54 -1.34 9.83 -5.16
C GLN A 54 -2.51 10.32 -6.01
N LEU A 55 -3.46 9.43 -6.34
CA LEU A 55 -4.66 9.79 -7.10
C LEU A 55 -5.58 10.73 -6.31
N ALA A 56 -5.72 10.52 -5.00
CA ALA A 56 -6.56 11.34 -4.13
C ALA A 56 -6.10 12.81 -4.04
N GLN A 57 -4.84 13.13 -4.35
CA GLN A 57 -4.36 14.51 -4.43
C GLN A 57 -4.89 15.28 -5.64
N GLN A 58 -5.46 14.58 -6.63
CA GLN A 58 -5.97 15.24 -7.83
C GLN A 58 -7.28 15.97 -7.53
N PRO A 59 -7.47 17.20 -8.03
CA PRO A 59 -8.73 17.94 -7.84
C PRO A 59 -9.97 17.16 -8.32
N ALA A 60 -9.83 16.32 -9.34
CA ALA A 60 -10.90 15.48 -9.87
C ALA A 60 -11.39 14.40 -8.89
N MET A 61 -10.61 14.11 -7.83
CA MET A 61 -10.95 13.17 -6.77
C MET A 61 -11.51 13.85 -5.51
N ALA A 62 -11.58 15.19 -5.49
CA ALA A 62 -12.15 15.92 -4.38
C ALA A 62 -13.60 15.47 -4.11
N ASN A 63 -13.91 15.23 -2.83
CA ASN A 63 -15.21 14.77 -2.35
C ASN A 63 -15.69 13.41 -2.91
N LYS A 64 -14.81 12.62 -3.54
CA LYS A 64 -15.13 11.25 -3.96
C LYS A 64 -14.73 10.24 -2.88
N ARG A 65 -15.33 9.06 -2.95
CA ARG A 65 -14.98 7.91 -2.11
C ARG A 65 -14.17 6.91 -2.92
N MET A 66 -13.01 6.52 -2.39
CA MET A 66 -12.18 5.46 -2.96
C MET A 66 -12.25 4.22 -2.06
N VAL A 67 -12.22 3.05 -2.67
CA VAL A 67 -12.11 1.75 -1.98
C VAL A 67 -10.82 1.12 -2.43
N VAL A 68 -10.02 0.61 -1.48
CA VAL A 68 -8.72 0.00 -1.74
C VAL A 68 -8.68 -1.38 -1.12
N ILE A 69 -8.17 -2.37 -1.86
CA ILE A 69 -8.07 -3.76 -1.41
C ILE A 69 -6.71 -3.98 -0.75
N LEU A 70 -6.71 -4.47 0.49
CA LEU A 70 -5.52 -4.95 1.18
C LEU A 70 -5.45 -6.48 1.03
N ALA A 71 -4.60 -6.96 0.14
CA ALA A 71 -4.63 -8.34 -0.35
C ALA A 71 -4.21 -9.40 0.69
N SER A 72 -3.44 -9.01 1.71
CA SER A 72 -2.91 -9.95 2.71
C SER A 72 -2.57 -9.28 4.04
N TYR A 73 -2.67 -10.05 5.11
CA TYR A 73 -2.22 -9.65 6.45
C TYR A 73 -0.69 -9.60 6.54
N GLY A 74 -0.15 -8.65 7.32
CA GLY A 74 1.28 -8.32 7.33
C GLY A 74 2.19 -9.28 8.09
N GLU A 75 1.66 -10.18 8.92
CA GLU A 75 2.46 -11.18 9.69
C GLU A 75 3.38 -12.02 8.79
N ARG A 76 2.95 -12.29 7.55
CA ARG A 76 3.68 -13.10 6.57
C ARG A 76 4.96 -12.44 6.09
N TYR A 77 5.14 -11.15 6.36
CA TYR A 77 6.22 -10.32 5.83
C TYR A 77 7.26 -9.96 6.88
N LEU A 78 7.14 -10.45 8.13
CA LEU A 78 8.06 -10.12 9.22
C LEU A 78 9.52 -10.52 8.94
N SER A 79 9.75 -11.54 8.09
CA SER A 79 11.08 -11.97 7.66
C SER A 79 11.56 -11.30 6.37
N THR A 80 10.77 -10.41 5.76
CA THR A 80 11.10 -9.74 4.50
C THR A 80 11.75 -8.36 4.74
N PRO A 81 12.38 -7.74 3.72
CA PRO A 81 12.94 -6.38 3.82
C PRO A 81 11.97 -5.31 4.34
N MET A 82 10.66 -5.53 4.20
CA MET A 82 9.63 -4.62 4.72
C MET A 82 9.77 -4.38 6.23
N PHE A 83 10.11 -5.42 7.01
CA PHE A 83 10.19 -5.36 8.47
C PHE A 83 11.53 -5.84 9.06
N SER A 84 12.47 -6.33 8.24
CA SER A 84 13.74 -6.89 8.72
C SER A 84 14.80 -5.85 9.10
N ARG A 85 14.67 -4.59 8.64
CA ARG A 85 15.51 -3.48 9.10
C ARG A 85 14.74 -2.70 10.16
N GLY A 86 15.33 -2.54 11.33
CA GLY A 86 14.74 -1.77 12.43
C GLY A 86 14.26 -0.41 11.91
N SER A 87 12.98 -0.10 12.10
CA SER A 87 12.43 1.17 11.63
C SER A 87 13.21 2.30 12.28
N VAL A 88 13.82 3.18 11.49
CA VAL A 88 14.49 4.39 11.99
C VAL A 88 13.48 5.40 12.55
N LEU A 89 12.18 5.17 12.31
CA LEU A 89 11.11 6.01 12.81
C LEU A 89 10.80 5.70 14.29
N PRO A 90 10.96 6.68 15.20
CA PRO A 90 10.69 6.48 16.62
C PRO A 90 9.23 6.11 16.82
N ALA A 91 8.91 5.14 17.69
CA ALA A 91 7.53 4.76 18.02
C ALA A 91 6.65 6.01 18.30
N ARG A 92 5.40 6.00 17.84
CA ARG A 92 4.42 7.07 18.14
C ARG A 92 4.34 7.22 19.66
N ARG A 93 4.64 8.43 20.17
CA ARG A 93 4.71 8.76 21.62
C ARG A 93 3.48 9.54 22.10
N ASP A 94 2.49 9.73 21.25
CA ASP A 94 1.33 10.62 21.46
C ASP A 94 0.25 10.04 22.37
N GLY A 95 0.44 8.85 22.94
CA GLY A 95 -0.27 8.39 24.14
C GLY A 95 -1.80 8.23 23.99
N GLN A 96 -2.33 8.26 22.77
CA GLN A 96 -3.73 7.96 22.50
C GLN A 96 -3.86 6.50 22.07
N VAL A 97 -4.26 5.68 23.04
CA VAL A 97 -5.05 4.46 22.82
C VAL A 97 -6.51 4.85 22.96
#